data_AF-A0A2W5T3M6-F1
#
_entry.id   AF-A0A2W5T3M6-F1
#
_cell.length_a   1.000
_cell.length_b   1.000
_cell.length_c   1.000
_cell.angle_alpha   90.00
_cell.angle_beta   90.00
_cell.angle_gamma   90.00
#
_symmetry.space_group_name_H-M   'P 1'
#
loop_
_entity.id
_entity.type
_entity.pdbx_description
1 polymer ?
#
loop_
_entity_poly.entity_id
_entity_poly.type
_entity_poly.pdbx_seq_one_letter_code
_entity_poly.pdbx_strand_id
1 'polypeptide(L)'
;MKKLMLLSMLSMFASCGGMGKMSLTAWGEDYIEQEIPAAEFEDGHTVKFTKFLVVVNEFTLATKTGMSGPAQTKPILIDVHKAGPIELERLDDVPAQKWDAVSWAIMPSADAVVVGDVSADDAARMKNEGYSVWVEGTVSKGLVTKNFAWGFKGNTKYSDCSSEDLGEGVTIPTGGTEVVQLTIHGDHFFYDDLQSPDAKLRGDALVKADADLDGMVTMTELNAVSLTTLPVGQYGTGGASQVKSLGDFVTALSRTIGHFRGEGECVTTPR
;
A
#
# COMPACT_ATOMS: atom_id res chain seq x y z
N MET A 1 -11.65 69.34 -0.36
CA MET A 1 -11.00 68.06 -0.72
C MET A 1 -10.40 67.44 0.54
N LYS A 2 -11.14 66.57 1.23
CA LYS A 2 -10.65 65.81 2.41
C LYS A 2 -10.31 64.41 1.92
N LYS A 3 -9.02 64.04 1.96
CA LYS A 3 -8.54 62.69 1.65
C LYS A 3 -8.98 61.75 2.77
N LEU A 4 -9.84 60.79 2.43
CA LEU A 4 -10.24 59.70 3.29
C LEU A 4 -9.15 58.61 3.16
N MET A 5 -8.35 58.43 4.21
CA MET A 5 -7.44 57.28 4.33
C MET A 5 -8.30 56.06 4.69
N LEU A 6 -8.45 55.12 3.75
CA LEU A 6 -8.95 53.78 4.02
C LEU A 6 -7.79 52.97 4.63
N LEU A 7 -7.87 52.73 5.93
CA LEU A 7 -7.01 51.78 6.63
C LEU A 7 -7.59 50.38 6.38
N SER A 8 -6.91 49.59 5.55
CA SER A 8 -7.27 48.18 5.31
C SER A 8 -6.93 47.38 6.56
N MET A 9 -7.95 46.99 7.32
CA MET A 9 -7.84 46.01 8.40
C MET A 9 -7.58 44.65 7.76
N LEU A 10 -6.33 44.20 7.82
CA LEU A 10 -5.95 42.83 7.53
C LEU A 10 -6.36 41.98 8.74
N SER A 11 -7.56 41.42 8.69
CA SER A 11 -8.09 40.51 9.71
C SER A 11 -7.27 39.21 9.71
N MET A 12 -6.24 39.13 10.55
CA MET A 12 -5.65 37.85 10.96
C MET A 12 -6.72 37.09 11.76
N PHE A 13 -7.42 36.17 11.09
CA PHE A 13 -8.12 35.09 11.79
C PHE A 13 -7.07 34.17 12.39
N ALA A 14 -6.60 34.51 13.60
CA ALA A 14 -5.96 33.54 14.48
C ALA A 14 -7.05 32.50 14.83
N SER A 15 -7.10 31.41 14.07
CA SER A 15 -7.84 30.23 14.48
C SER A 15 -7.34 29.86 15.87
N CYS A 16 -8.23 29.83 16.85
CA CYS A 16 -7.95 29.37 18.22
C CYS A 16 -7.75 27.84 18.26
N GLY A 17 -7.17 27.27 17.20
CA GLY A 17 -6.79 25.87 17.10
C GLY A 17 -5.42 25.69 17.70
N GLY A 18 -5.28 24.71 18.60
CA GLY A 18 -3.97 24.28 19.07
C GLY A 18 -3.13 23.71 17.93
N MET A 19 -1.85 23.49 18.20
CA MET A 19 -0.98 22.69 17.35
C MET A 19 -0.72 21.35 18.03
N GLY A 20 -0.52 20.31 17.24
CA GLY A 20 -0.07 18.99 17.66
C GLY A 20 1.02 18.47 16.75
N LYS A 21 1.29 17.17 16.84
CA LYS A 21 2.28 16.47 16.04
C LYS A 21 1.66 15.23 15.39
N MET A 22 2.27 14.80 14.29
CA MET A 22 1.91 13.54 13.63
C MET A 22 3.16 12.72 13.37
N SER A 23 3.11 11.43 13.65
CA SER A 23 4.10 10.45 13.21
C SER A 23 3.48 9.56 12.14
N LEU A 24 3.99 9.61 10.92
CA LEU A 24 3.64 8.68 9.87
C LEU A 24 4.52 7.45 9.98
N THR A 25 3.90 6.29 10.03
CA THR A 25 4.56 4.99 10.12
C THR A 25 4.01 4.05 9.05
N ALA A 26 4.78 3.05 8.67
CA ALA A 26 4.28 1.93 7.87
C ALA A 26 4.67 0.60 8.48
N TRP A 27 3.86 -0.43 8.26
CA TRP A 27 4.05 -1.76 8.80
C TRP A 27 3.57 -2.80 7.78
N GLY A 28 4.32 -3.90 7.63
CA GLY A 28 3.83 -5.09 6.92
C GLY A 28 3.13 -5.99 7.92
N GLU A 29 1.96 -6.51 7.58
CA GLU A 29 1.25 -7.45 8.46
C GLU A 29 2.12 -8.67 8.83
N ASP A 30 1.70 -9.41 9.87
CA ASP A 30 2.42 -10.61 10.34
C ASP A 30 2.65 -11.65 9.23
N TYR A 31 1.76 -11.73 8.24
CA TYR A 31 1.90 -12.59 7.07
C TYR A 31 3.08 -12.21 6.17
N ILE A 32 3.42 -10.93 6.09
CA ILE A 32 4.63 -10.47 5.40
C ILE A 32 5.86 -10.81 6.24
N GLU A 33 5.84 -10.55 7.55
CA GLU A 33 7.01 -10.71 8.43
C GLU A 33 7.36 -12.18 8.73
N GLN A 34 6.37 -13.08 8.67
CA GLN A 34 6.50 -14.45 9.16
C GLN A 34 6.13 -15.47 8.09
N GLU A 35 4.83 -15.72 7.91
CA GLU A 35 4.28 -16.75 7.03
C GLU A 35 2.78 -16.55 6.91
N ILE A 36 2.22 -16.73 5.71
CA ILE A 36 0.79 -17.02 5.54
C ILE A 36 0.61 -18.52 5.73
N PRO A 37 -0.08 -18.99 6.79
CA PRO A 37 -0.15 -20.40 7.09
C PRO A 37 -1.13 -21.14 6.17
N ALA A 38 -0.94 -22.46 6.05
CA ALA A 38 -1.76 -23.34 5.21
C ALA A 38 -3.26 -23.28 5.51
N ALA A 39 -3.63 -22.91 6.73
CA ALA A 39 -5.03 -22.81 7.15
C ALA A 39 -5.78 -21.65 6.48
N GLU A 40 -5.06 -20.62 6.01
CA GLU A 40 -5.66 -19.47 5.34
C GLU A 40 -5.95 -19.76 3.86
N PHE A 41 -5.22 -20.71 3.27
CA PHE A 41 -5.37 -21.10 1.87
C PHE A 41 -6.41 -22.20 1.69
N GLU A 42 -7.35 -22.00 0.76
CA GLU A 42 -8.34 -23.02 0.37
C GLU A 42 -7.70 -24.28 -0.19
N ASP A 43 -6.51 -24.14 -0.77
CA ASP A 43 -5.74 -25.22 -1.36
C ASP A 43 -4.53 -25.61 -0.50
N GLY A 44 -4.41 -25.11 0.73
CA GLY A 44 -3.44 -25.55 1.73
C GLY A 44 -1.98 -25.19 1.42
N HIS A 45 -1.74 -24.12 0.67
CA HIS A 45 -0.39 -23.59 0.47
C HIS A 45 0.07 -22.76 1.67
N THR A 46 1.38 -22.69 1.84
CA THR A 46 2.05 -21.73 2.73
C THR A 46 2.82 -20.73 1.89
N VAL A 47 2.92 -19.49 2.37
CA VAL A 47 3.74 -18.46 1.74
C VAL A 47 4.69 -17.87 2.75
N LYS A 48 5.96 -17.73 2.38
CA LYS A 48 6.95 -16.98 3.15
C LYS A 48 7.59 -15.94 2.27
N PHE A 49 7.44 -14.68 2.64
CA PHE A 49 8.21 -13.61 2.04
C PHE A 49 9.64 -13.65 2.58
N THR A 50 10.55 -13.12 1.78
CA THR A 50 11.94 -12.85 2.17
C THR A 50 12.32 -11.39 1.92
N LYS A 51 11.48 -10.67 1.15
CA LYS A 51 11.62 -9.27 0.83
C LYS A 51 10.27 -8.70 0.42
N PHE A 52 9.95 -7.50 0.91
CA PHE A 52 8.75 -6.79 0.52
C PHE A 52 9.02 -5.29 0.49
N LEU A 53 9.44 -4.79 -0.67
CA LEU A 53 9.80 -3.39 -0.86
C LEU A 53 8.60 -2.58 -1.34
N VAL A 54 8.39 -1.41 -0.75
CA VAL A 54 7.29 -0.50 -1.12
C VAL A 54 7.79 0.94 -1.19
N VAL A 55 7.37 1.67 -2.22
CA VAL A 55 7.57 3.13 -2.31
C VAL A 55 6.29 3.84 -1.88
N VAL A 56 6.31 4.45 -0.69
CA VAL A 56 5.23 5.25 -0.12
C VAL A 56 5.42 6.72 -0.48
N ASN A 57 4.39 7.36 -1.01
CA ASN A 57 4.45 8.75 -1.47
C ASN A 57 3.14 9.50 -1.23
N GLU A 58 3.17 10.82 -1.41
CA GLU A 58 2.03 11.74 -1.43
C GLU A 58 1.05 11.57 -0.26
N PHE A 59 1.54 11.26 0.95
CA PHE A 59 0.69 11.34 2.13
C PHE A 59 0.28 12.80 2.38
N THR A 60 -1.02 13.05 2.51
CA THR A 60 -1.59 14.39 2.69
C THR A 60 -2.67 14.39 3.76
N LEU A 61 -2.69 15.44 4.57
CA LEU A 61 -3.83 15.79 5.40
C LEU A 61 -4.67 16.86 4.69
N ALA A 62 -5.98 16.64 4.61
CA ALA A 62 -6.93 17.66 4.20
C ALA A 62 -8.26 17.49 4.94
N THR A 63 -9.12 18.52 4.83
CA THR A 63 -10.52 18.42 5.20
C THR A 63 -11.39 18.36 3.95
N LYS A 64 -12.55 17.72 4.04
CA LYS A 64 -13.59 17.71 2.99
C LYS A 64 -14.12 19.12 2.68
N THR A 65 -13.90 20.07 3.58
CA THR A 65 -14.22 21.50 3.39
C THR A 65 -13.13 22.28 2.64
N GLY A 66 -12.03 21.64 2.27
CA GLY A 66 -10.98 22.21 1.41
C GLY A 66 -9.80 22.86 2.15
N MET A 67 -9.65 22.65 3.47
CA MET A 67 -8.40 23.01 4.14
C MET A 67 -7.33 21.95 3.88
N SER A 68 -6.14 22.38 3.46
CA SER A 68 -4.97 21.51 3.34
C SER A 68 -4.09 21.64 4.58
N GLY A 69 -3.60 20.51 5.08
CA GLY A 69 -2.62 20.42 6.14
C GLY A 69 -1.22 20.15 5.60
N PRO A 70 -0.25 19.93 6.51
CA PRO A 70 1.05 19.39 6.16
C PRO A 70 0.93 18.08 5.36
N ALA A 71 1.89 17.87 4.47
CA ALA A 71 1.99 16.69 3.61
C ALA A 71 3.40 16.10 3.72
N GLN A 72 3.53 14.83 3.32
CA GLN A 72 4.81 14.15 3.22
C GLN A 72 5.77 14.93 2.33
N THR A 73 7.02 15.07 2.78
CA THR A 73 7.98 15.94 2.09
C THR A 73 8.71 15.24 0.94
N LYS A 74 8.85 13.91 1.00
CA LYS A 74 9.57 13.11 0.01
C LYS A 74 8.94 11.72 -0.14
N PRO A 75 9.02 11.11 -1.33
CA PRO A 75 8.75 9.68 -1.49
C PRO A 75 9.74 8.86 -0.64
N ILE A 76 9.28 7.75 -0.07
CA ILE A 76 10.08 6.92 0.85
C ILE A 76 10.04 5.46 0.38
N LEU A 77 11.20 4.83 0.31
CA LEU A 77 11.36 3.40 0.05
C LEU A 77 11.66 2.67 1.36
N ILE A 78 10.87 1.64 1.64
CA ILE A 78 10.99 0.77 2.83
C ILE A 78 10.95 -0.71 2.43
N ASP A 79 11.45 -1.58 3.32
CA ASP A 79 11.23 -3.03 3.30
C ASP A 79 10.32 -3.39 4.48
N VAL A 80 9.06 -3.76 4.18
CA VAL A 80 8.04 -4.09 5.18
C VAL A 80 8.04 -5.57 5.59
N HIS A 81 8.99 -6.37 5.09
CA HIS A 81 9.30 -7.68 5.68
C HIS A 81 10.06 -7.56 7.01
N LYS A 82 10.65 -6.39 7.30
CA LYS A 82 11.31 -6.14 8.58
C LYS A 82 10.27 -5.94 9.67
N ALA A 83 10.52 -6.57 10.83
CA ALA A 83 9.55 -6.61 11.92
C ALA A 83 9.23 -5.22 12.51
N GLY A 84 7.93 -4.96 12.63
CA GLY A 84 7.33 -3.84 13.34
C GLY A 84 7.23 -2.54 12.53
N PRO A 85 6.61 -1.50 13.12
CA PRO A 85 6.38 -0.24 12.43
C PRO A 85 7.68 0.51 12.12
N ILE A 86 7.81 0.95 10.88
CA ILE A 86 8.88 1.81 10.38
C ILE A 86 8.39 3.26 10.41
N GLU A 87 9.08 4.14 11.11
CA GLU A 87 8.77 5.58 11.09
C GLU A 87 9.22 6.20 9.76
N LEU A 88 8.25 6.69 9.00
CA LEU A 88 8.47 7.29 7.68
C LEU A 88 8.81 8.77 7.81
N GLU A 89 7.99 9.51 8.56
CA GLU A 89 8.13 10.95 8.71
C GLU A 89 7.46 11.45 9.98
N ARG A 90 8.03 12.49 10.59
CA ARG A 90 7.40 13.26 11.66
C ARG A 90 7.04 14.64 11.16
N LEU A 91 5.78 15.02 11.37
CA LEU A 91 5.28 16.36 11.09
C LEU A 91 5.03 17.06 12.44
N ASP A 92 5.79 18.10 12.70
CA ASP A 92 5.56 19.01 13.82
C ASP A 92 4.59 20.12 13.43
N ASP A 93 4.06 20.84 14.44
CA ASP A 93 3.20 22.02 14.27
C ASP A 93 2.00 21.80 13.33
N VAL A 94 1.40 20.60 13.40
CA VAL A 94 0.20 20.24 12.65
C VAL A 94 -1.02 20.86 13.34
N PRO A 95 -1.89 21.61 12.64
CA PRO A 95 -3.11 22.13 13.26
C PRO A 95 -3.93 21.02 13.93
N ALA A 96 -4.23 21.22 15.21
CA ALA A 96 -4.98 20.27 16.02
C ALA A 96 -6.47 20.33 15.64
N GLN A 97 -6.87 19.39 14.80
CA GLN A 97 -8.24 19.22 14.30
C GLN A 97 -8.42 17.83 13.70
N LYS A 98 -9.66 17.52 13.30
CA LYS A 98 -9.95 16.39 12.42
C LYS A 98 -9.60 16.73 10.98
N TRP A 99 -8.81 15.88 10.36
CA TRP A 99 -8.48 15.85 8.93
C TRP A 99 -9.21 14.66 8.32
N ASP A 100 -10.39 14.91 7.74
CA ASP A 100 -11.32 13.88 7.26
C ASP A 100 -11.17 13.56 5.76
N ALA A 101 -10.14 14.10 5.10
CA ALA A 101 -9.76 13.78 3.72
C ALA A 101 -8.27 13.44 3.67
N VAL A 102 -7.92 12.25 4.18
CA VAL A 102 -6.55 11.73 4.16
C VAL A 102 -6.31 10.95 2.88
N SER A 103 -5.14 11.13 2.28
CA SER A 103 -4.75 10.38 1.09
C SER A 103 -3.26 10.08 1.09
N TRP A 104 -2.84 9.03 0.39
CA TRP A 104 -1.45 8.60 0.21
C TRP A 104 -1.32 7.74 -1.05
N ALA A 105 -0.12 7.35 -1.43
CA ALA A 105 0.10 6.59 -2.66
C ALA A 105 1.20 5.53 -2.51
N ILE A 106 1.03 4.44 -3.25
CA ILE A 106 2.12 3.52 -3.60
C ILE A 106 2.42 3.74 -5.08
N MET A 107 3.60 4.29 -5.38
CA MET A 107 3.96 4.66 -6.74
C MET A 107 5.48 4.69 -6.94
N PRO A 108 6.00 4.41 -8.15
CA PRO A 108 7.43 4.43 -8.38
C PRO A 108 7.99 5.84 -8.19
N SER A 109 9.20 5.94 -7.65
CA SER A 109 9.92 7.22 -7.59
C SER A 109 11.43 7.01 -7.66
N ALA A 110 12.07 7.71 -8.59
CA ALA A 110 13.52 7.72 -8.73
C ALA A 110 14.24 8.54 -7.63
N ASP A 111 13.47 9.34 -6.89
CA ASP A 111 13.91 10.23 -5.81
C ASP A 111 13.50 9.72 -4.42
N ALA A 112 13.02 8.47 -4.34
CA ALA A 112 12.65 7.86 -3.07
C ALA A 112 13.84 7.80 -2.11
N VAL A 113 13.63 8.29 -0.88
CA VAL A 113 14.61 8.19 0.20
C VAL A 113 14.46 6.84 0.87
N VAL A 114 15.57 6.13 1.05
CA VAL A 114 15.59 4.87 1.79
C VAL A 114 15.40 5.14 3.28
N VAL A 115 14.45 4.45 3.89
CA VAL A 115 14.24 4.42 5.34
C VAL A 115 14.28 2.95 5.81
N GLY A 116 14.93 2.70 6.94
CA GLY A 116 15.11 1.34 7.46
C GLY A 116 16.20 0.55 6.73
N ASP A 117 16.02 -0.77 6.65
CA ASP A 117 17.04 -1.74 6.21
C ASP A 117 16.81 -2.18 4.75
N VAL A 118 16.86 -1.23 3.81
CA VAL A 118 16.83 -1.51 2.37
C VAL A 118 18.25 -1.47 1.82
N SER A 119 18.67 -2.54 1.14
CA SER A 119 20.01 -2.62 0.56
C SER A 119 20.19 -1.64 -0.62
N ALA A 120 21.45 -1.28 -0.92
CA ALA A 120 21.75 -0.40 -2.06
C ALA A 120 21.35 -1.03 -3.41
N ASP A 121 21.48 -2.35 -3.54
CA ASP A 121 21.08 -3.09 -4.76
C ASP A 121 19.56 -3.12 -4.92
N ASP A 122 18.83 -3.26 -3.82
CA ASP A 122 17.37 -3.20 -3.81
C ASP A 122 16.85 -1.79 -4.15
N ALA A 123 17.44 -0.76 -3.55
CA ALA A 123 17.13 0.62 -3.89
C ALA A 123 17.42 0.92 -5.36
N ALA A 124 18.55 0.42 -5.89
CA ALA A 124 18.89 0.54 -7.30
C ALA A 124 17.90 -0.22 -8.20
N ARG A 125 17.46 -1.41 -7.80
CA ARG A 125 16.44 -2.19 -8.54
C ARG A 125 15.12 -1.44 -8.62
N MET A 126 14.58 -1.00 -7.47
CA MET A 126 13.32 -0.25 -7.41
C MET A 126 13.36 0.97 -8.34
N LYS A 127 14.48 1.70 -8.34
CA LYS A 127 14.70 2.85 -9.20
C LYS A 127 14.84 2.51 -10.68
N ASN A 128 15.75 1.59 -11.02
CA ASN A 128 16.12 1.31 -12.41
C ASN A 128 14.98 0.63 -13.18
N GLU A 129 14.25 -0.26 -12.50
CA GLU A 129 13.13 -0.97 -13.11
C GLU A 129 11.81 -0.18 -13.03
N GLY A 130 11.78 0.90 -12.24
CA GLY A 130 10.60 1.74 -12.03
C GLY A 130 9.50 1.00 -11.27
N TYR A 131 9.87 0.24 -10.24
CA TYR A 131 8.92 -0.47 -9.39
C TYR A 131 8.40 0.43 -8.27
N SER A 132 7.11 0.27 -7.95
CA SER A 132 6.48 0.76 -6.72
C SER A 132 6.42 -0.30 -5.64
N VAL A 133 6.34 -1.57 -6.05
CA VAL A 133 6.36 -2.73 -5.17
C VAL A 133 7.29 -3.79 -5.75
N TRP A 134 8.08 -4.43 -4.90
CA TRP A 134 8.88 -5.59 -5.24
C TRP A 134 8.78 -6.64 -4.13
N VAL A 135 8.45 -7.87 -4.49
CA VAL A 135 8.31 -8.98 -3.54
C VAL A 135 9.13 -10.18 -3.95
N GLU A 136 9.74 -10.84 -2.98
CA GLU A 136 10.41 -12.13 -3.14
C GLU A 136 9.95 -13.09 -2.06
N GLY A 137 9.78 -14.36 -2.39
CA GLY A 137 9.37 -15.35 -1.42
C GLY A 137 9.23 -16.75 -2.00
N THR A 138 8.57 -17.60 -1.21
CA THR A 138 8.26 -18.98 -1.58
C THR A 138 6.79 -19.26 -1.38
N VAL A 139 6.23 -20.11 -2.25
CA VAL A 139 4.91 -20.73 -2.09
C VAL A 139 5.10 -22.25 -2.04
N SER A 140 4.58 -22.91 -1.00
CA SER A 140 4.84 -24.31 -0.72
C SER A 140 3.60 -25.12 -0.35
N LYS A 141 3.54 -26.38 -0.79
CA LYS A 141 2.51 -27.36 -0.40
C LYS A 141 3.11 -28.76 -0.34
N GLY A 142 3.13 -29.35 0.85
CA GLY A 142 3.79 -30.64 1.08
C GLY A 142 5.28 -30.58 0.76
N LEU A 143 5.73 -31.34 -0.25
CA LEU A 143 7.13 -31.38 -0.69
C LEU A 143 7.42 -30.46 -1.89
N VAL A 144 6.41 -29.76 -2.41
CA VAL A 144 6.57 -28.84 -3.54
C VAL A 144 6.77 -27.43 -3.00
N THR A 145 7.87 -26.80 -3.40
CA THR A 145 8.18 -25.39 -3.12
C THR A 145 8.57 -24.72 -4.42
N LYS A 146 7.99 -23.54 -4.68
CA LYS A 146 8.37 -22.64 -5.77
C LYS A 146 8.79 -21.30 -5.20
N ASN A 147 9.80 -20.69 -5.79
CA ASN A 147 10.21 -19.32 -5.50
C ASN A 147 9.40 -18.35 -6.37
N PHE A 148 9.25 -17.11 -5.92
CA PHE A 148 8.74 -16.03 -6.75
C PHE A 148 9.53 -14.75 -6.52
N ALA A 149 9.60 -13.92 -7.56
CA ALA A 149 10.18 -12.59 -7.53
C ALA A 149 9.41 -11.69 -8.50
N TRP A 150 8.59 -10.78 -7.97
CA TRP A 150 7.67 -9.97 -8.76
C TRP A 150 7.89 -8.48 -8.50
N GLY A 151 7.94 -7.71 -9.58
CA GLY A 151 8.02 -6.26 -9.53
C GLY A 151 6.81 -5.62 -10.21
N PHE A 152 6.19 -4.67 -9.53
CA PHE A 152 5.01 -3.96 -10.00
C PHE A 152 5.32 -2.49 -10.19
N LYS A 153 4.83 -1.90 -11.29
CA LYS A 153 5.06 -0.48 -11.65
C LYS A 153 3.83 0.38 -11.40
N GLY A 154 2.85 -0.15 -10.68
CA GLY A 154 1.55 0.49 -10.47
C GLY A 154 1.70 1.82 -9.76
N ASN A 155 0.96 2.82 -10.23
CA ASN A 155 0.70 4.05 -9.51
C ASN A 155 -0.71 3.97 -8.95
N THR A 156 -0.79 3.88 -7.63
CA THR A 156 -2.03 3.65 -6.90
C THR A 156 -2.20 4.74 -5.85
N LYS A 157 -3.32 5.45 -5.94
CA LYS A 157 -3.73 6.46 -4.97
C LYS A 157 -4.79 5.88 -4.05
N TYR A 158 -4.56 6.06 -2.76
CA TYR A 158 -5.47 5.74 -1.67
C TYR A 158 -6.02 7.07 -1.15
N SER A 159 -7.31 7.31 -1.28
CA SER A 159 -7.97 8.55 -0.86
C SER A 159 -9.15 8.28 0.07
N ASP A 160 -9.60 9.31 0.78
CA ASP A 160 -10.75 9.23 1.69
C ASP A 160 -10.60 8.09 2.72
N CYS A 161 -9.37 7.94 3.24
CA CYS A 161 -9.02 6.84 4.13
C CYS A 161 -9.80 6.87 5.45
N SER A 162 -10.20 5.70 5.92
CA SER A 162 -11.02 5.52 7.12
C SER A 162 -10.66 4.23 7.82
N SER A 163 -11.00 4.11 9.11
CA SER A 163 -10.93 2.85 9.86
C SER A 163 -12.22 2.65 10.62
N GLU A 164 -12.62 1.40 10.87
CA GLU A 164 -13.84 1.10 11.61
C GLU A 164 -13.78 1.66 13.04
N ASP A 165 -12.64 1.50 13.71
CA ASP A 165 -12.46 1.89 15.11
C ASP A 165 -12.31 3.40 15.33
N LEU A 166 -11.66 4.11 14.40
CA LEU A 166 -11.30 5.53 14.57
C LEU A 166 -12.05 6.48 13.62
N GLY A 167 -12.82 5.92 12.67
CA GLY A 167 -13.59 6.65 11.68
C GLY A 167 -12.74 7.23 10.54
N GLU A 168 -13.29 8.23 9.87
CA GLU A 168 -12.67 8.90 8.72
C GLU A 168 -11.43 9.72 9.11
N GLY A 169 -10.32 9.48 8.40
CA GLY A 169 -9.12 10.29 8.44
C GLY A 169 -8.33 10.23 9.75
N VAL A 170 -7.87 11.38 10.22
CA VAL A 170 -6.97 11.51 11.37
C VAL A 170 -7.40 12.68 12.25
N THR A 171 -7.39 12.49 13.58
CA THR A 171 -7.59 13.60 14.53
C THR A 171 -6.27 13.95 15.21
N ILE A 172 -5.78 15.18 15.01
CA ILE A 172 -4.56 15.66 15.67
C ILE A 172 -4.91 16.32 17.00
N PRO A 173 -4.38 15.84 18.14
CA PRO A 173 -4.67 16.42 19.45
C PRO A 173 -3.83 17.68 19.73
N THR A 174 -4.41 18.64 20.45
CA THR A 174 -3.68 19.83 20.93
C THR A 174 -2.56 19.43 21.88
N GLY A 175 -1.32 19.81 21.55
CA GLY A 175 -0.11 19.54 22.33
C GLY A 175 0.32 18.07 22.34
N GLY A 176 -0.44 17.18 21.71
CA GLY A 176 -0.17 15.75 21.67
C GLY A 176 0.44 15.31 20.34
N THR A 177 0.73 14.00 20.24
CA THR A 177 1.20 13.36 19.02
C THR A 177 0.18 12.31 18.60
N GLU A 178 -0.19 12.33 17.32
CA GLU A 178 -0.99 11.29 16.70
C GLU A 178 -0.10 10.38 15.87
N VAL A 179 -0.27 9.07 15.97
CA VAL A 179 0.45 8.09 15.15
C VAL A 179 -0.48 7.60 14.06
N VAL A 180 -0.08 7.80 12.81
CA VAL A 180 -0.76 7.28 11.63
C VAL A 180 0.04 6.10 11.12
N GLN A 181 -0.58 4.93 11.03
CA GLN A 181 0.04 3.73 10.47
C GLN A 181 -0.57 3.46 9.10
N LEU A 182 0.29 3.25 8.10
CA LEU A 182 -0.08 2.65 6.82
C LEU A 182 0.26 1.16 6.92
N THR A 183 -0.70 0.29 6.65
CA THR A 183 -0.47 -1.15 6.74
C THR A 183 -0.37 -1.73 5.34
N ILE A 184 0.57 -2.65 5.12
CA ILE A 184 0.75 -3.35 3.86
C ILE A 184 0.38 -4.81 4.07
N HIS A 185 -0.52 -5.32 3.23
CA HIS A 185 -1.04 -6.68 3.27
C HIS A 185 -0.50 -7.49 2.09
N GLY A 186 0.18 -8.59 2.39
CA GLY A 186 0.85 -9.44 1.41
C GLY A 186 -0.02 -10.60 0.93
N ASP A 187 -0.99 -11.02 1.74
CA ASP A 187 -1.99 -12.03 1.41
C ASP A 187 -2.83 -11.66 0.19
N HIS A 188 -3.08 -10.37 -0.03
CA HIS A 188 -3.77 -9.83 -1.21
C HIS A 188 -3.25 -10.39 -2.54
N PHE A 189 -1.94 -10.68 -2.68
CA PHE A 189 -1.39 -11.28 -3.91
C PHE A 189 -1.95 -12.66 -4.26
N PHE A 190 -2.59 -13.31 -3.29
CA PHE A 190 -3.08 -14.67 -3.39
C PHE A 190 -4.60 -14.77 -3.37
N TYR A 191 -5.31 -13.64 -3.32
CA TYR A 191 -6.77 -13.63 -3.45
C TYR A 191 -7.24 -14.19 -4.79
N ASP A 192 -8.41 -14.80 -4.77
CA ASP A 192 -9.08 -15.35 -5.95
C ASP A 192 -10.17 -14.41 -6.53
N ASP A 193 -10.41 -13.25 -5.91
CA ASP A 193 -11.35 -12.24 -6.40
C ASP A 193 -10.79 -10.82 -6.23
N LEU A 194 -11.04 -9.94 -7.21
CA LEU A 194 -10.56 -8.56 -7.20
C LEU A 194 -11.49 -7.57 -6.47
N GLN A 195 -12.71 -7.99 -6.12
CA GLN A 195 -13.77 -7.09 -5.62
C GLN A 195 -14.56 -7.68 -4.44
N SER A 196 -14.60 -9.00 -4.30
CA SER A 196 -15.32 -9.66 -3.23
C SER A 196 -14.60 -9.46 -1.89
N PRO A 197 -15.30 -9.00 -0.83
CA PRO A 197 -14.75 -9.00 0.52
C PRO A 197 -14.57 -10.43 1.07
N ASP A 198 -15.21 -11.42 0.45
CA ASP A 198 -15.08 -12.85 0.80
C ASP A 198 -14.05 -13.57 -0.09
N ALA A 199 -13.10 -12.84 -0.68
CA ALA A 199 -12.03 -13.40 -1.49
C ALA A 199 -11.24 -14.43 -0.69
N LYS A 200 -10.83 -15.52 -1.36
CA LYS A 200 -10.11 -16.63 -0.73
C LYS A 200 -8.67 -16.67 -1.20
N LEU A 201 -7.78 -17.13 -0.33
CA LEU A 201 -6.37 -17.32 -0.67
C LEU A 201 -6.15 -18.63 -1.45
N ARG A 202 -5.42 -18.55 -2.56
CA ARG A 202 -5.11 -19.70 -3.44
C ARG A 202 -3.70 -19.65 -4.00
N GLY A 203 -2.99 -20.78 -3.94
CA GLY A 203 -1.65 -20.97 -4.50
C GLY A 203 -1.57 -21.89 -5.73
N ASP A 204 -2.58 -22.72 -5.97
CA ASP A 204 -2.55 -23.80 -6.96
C ASP A 204 -2.24 -23.30 -8.39
N ALA A 205 -2.83 -22.17 -8.80
CA ALA A 205 -2.61 -21.61 -10.14
C ALA A 205 -1.24 -20.95 -10.27
N LEU A 206 -0.75 -20.31 -9.19
CA LEU A 206 0.56 -19.65 -9.17
C LEU A 206 1.68 -20.69 -9.28
N VAL A 207 1.62 -21.76 -8.50
CA VAL A 207 2.61 -22.86 -8.54
C VAL A 207 2.64 -23.55 -9.90
N LYS A 208 1.47 -23.72 -10.54
CA LYS A 208 1.36 -24.34 -11.87
C LYS A 208 1.79 -23.43 -13.01
N ALA A 209 1.96 -22.13 -12.75
CA ALA A 209 2.41 -21.19 -13.78
C ALA A 209 3.88 -21.41 -14.14
N ASP A 210 4.70 -21.95 -13.22
CA ASP A 210 6.08 -22.38 -13.49
C ASP A 210 6.08 -23.46 -14.60
N ALA A 211 6.26 -23.01 -15.84
CA ALA A 211 6.00 -23.80 -17.04
C ALA A 211 7.28 -24.46 -17.56
N ASP A 212 8.44 -23.87 -17.27
CA ASP A 212 9.74 -24.43 -17.62
C ASP A 212 10.35 -25.32 -16.52
N LEU A 213 9.68 -25.39 -15.36
CA LEU A 213 10.00 -26.23 -14.21
C LEU A 213 11.33 -25.87 -13.55
N ASP A 214 11.77 -24.61 -13.66
CA ASP A 214 13.01 -24.14 -13.05
C ASP A 214 12.88 -23.87 -11.53
N GLY A 215 11.66 -23.90 -11.00
CA GLY A 215 11.38 -23.66 -9.58
C GLY A 215 11.12 -22.19 -9.25
N MET A 216 10.99 -21.32 -10.24
CA MET A 216 10.65 -19.91 -10.13
C MET A 216 9.32 -19.65 -10.82
N VAL A 217 8.45 -18.87 -10.17
CA VAL A 217 7.22 -18.36 -10.78
C VAL A 217 7.47 -16.90 -11.14
N THR A 218 7.63 -16.62 -12.42
CA THR A 218 7.92 -15.28 -12.95
C THR A 218 6.66 -14.55 -13.41
N MET A 219 6.71 -13.22 -13.51
CA MET A 219 5.61 -12.46 -14.15
C MET A 219 5.37 -12.87 -15.61
N THR A 220 6.43 -13.29 -16.33
CA THR A 220 6.31 -13.79 -17.71
C THR A 220 5.43 -15.03 -17.78
N GLU A 221 5.62 -15.96 -16.85
CA GLU A 221 4.83 -17.19 -16.75
C GLU A 221 3.40 -16.93 -16.31
N LEU A 222 3.21 -16.08 -15.29
CA LEU A 222 1.88 -15.66 -14.88
C LEU A 222 1.10 -15.01 -16.03
N ASN A 223 1.76 -14.20 -16.86
CA ASN A 223 1.15 -13.59 -18.04
C ASN A 223 0.78 -14.62 -19.13
N ALA A 224 1.44 -15.78 -19.18
CA ALA A 224 1.13 -16.84 -20.12
C ALA A 224 -0.11 -17.66 -19.72
N VAL A 225 -0.54 -17.59 -18.45
CA VAL A 225 -1.73 -18.29 -17.95
C VAL A 225 -2.98 -17.45 -18.21
N SER A 226 -3.78 -17.82 -19.22
CA SER A 226 -5.10 -17.21 -19.46
C SER A 226 -6.09 -17.59 -18.37
N LEU A 227 -6.82 -16.63 -17.80
CA LEU A 227 -7.84 -16.90 -16.78
C LEU A 227 -8.96 -17.82 -17.29
N THR A 228 -9.21 -17.83 -18.61
CA THR A 228 -10.20 -18.75 -19.22
C THR A 228 -9.78 -20.22 -19.18
N THR A 229 -8.52 -20.51 -18.87
CA THR A 229 -8.00 -21.88 -18.72
C THR A 229 -8.04 -22.37 -17.27
N LEU A 230 -8.32 -21.46 -16.32
CA LEU A 230 -8.48 -21.78 -14.90
C LEU A 230 -9.92 -22.23 -14.62
N PRO A 231 -10.19 -22.89 -13.47
CA PRO A 231 -11.53 -23.31 -13.11
C PRO A 231 -12.53 -22.16 -13.16
N VAL A 232 -13.66 -22.41 -13.83
CA VAL A 232 -14.70 -21.40 -14.06
C VAL A 232 -15.22 -20.88 -12.72
N GLY A 233 -15.26 -19.56 -12.57
CA GLY A 233 -15.76 -18.88 -11.38
C GLY A 233 -14.78 -18.84 -10.20
N GLN A 234 -13.55 -19.35 -10.36
CA GLN A 234 -12.54 -19.29 -9.30
C GLN A 234 -11.80 -17.95 -9.25
N TYR A 235 -11.50 -17.34 -10.40
CA TYR A 235 -10.79 -16.05 -10.47
C TYR A 235 -11.74 -14.93 -10.90
N GLY A 236 -12.28 -14.22 -9.92
CA GLY A 236 -13.27 -13.16 -10.11
C GLY A 236 -12.63 -11.83 -10.47
N THR A 237 -12.85 -11.37 -11.71
CA THR A 237 -12.31 -10.07 -12.17
C THR A 237 -13.24 -8.89 -11.89
N GLY A 238 -14.49 -9.17 -11.47
CA GLY A 238 -15.54 -8.17 -11.37
C GLY A 238 -15.65 -7.29 -12.63
N GLY A 239 -15.62 -5.97 -12.46
CA GLY A 239 -15.66 -5.00 -13.56
C GLY A 239 -14.36 -4.82 -14.37
N ALA A 240 -13.26 -5.48 -13.99
CA ALA A 240 -11.94 -5.29 -14.59
C ALA A 240 -11.75 -6.08 -15.90
N SER A 241 -12.46 -5.70 -16.96
CA SER A 241 -12.46 -6.40 -18.26
C SER A 241 -11.09 -6.52 -18.95
N GLN A 242 -10.11 -5.71 -18.54
CA GLN A 242 -8.74 -5.76 -19.03
C GLN A 242 -7.92 -6.91 -18.43
N VAL A 243 -8.35 -7.49 -17.30
CA VAL A 243 -7.64 -8.57 -16.61
C VAL A 243 -7.94 -9.90 -17.30
N LYS A 244 -6.95 -10.46 -17.99
CA LYS A 244 -7.14 -11.65 -18.86
C LYS A 244 -6.20 -12.80 -18.53
N SER A 245 -5.05 -12.50 -17.94
CA SER A 245 -4.07 -13.47 -17.49
C SER A 245 -3.96 -13.49 -15.96
N LEU A 246 -3.34 -14.53 -15.41
CA LEU A 246 -3.00 -14.59 -13.98
C LEU A 246 -2.03 -13.47 -13.60
N GLY A 247 -1.12 -13.09 -14.51
CA GLY A 247 -0.21 -11.96 -14.32
C GLY A 247 -0.95 -10.61 -14.27
N ASP A 248 -1.96 -10.39 -15.12
CA ASP A 248 -2.84 -9.21 -15.01
C ASP A 248 -3.57 -9.20 -13.67
N PHE A 249 -4.01 -10.38 -13.19
CA PHE A 249 -4.75 -10.53 -11.95
C PHE A 249 -3.90 -10.17 -10.73
N VAL A 250 -2.71 -10.76 -10.61
CA VAL A 250 -1.74 -10.44 -9.54
C VAL A 250 -1.29 -8.97 -9.62
N THR A 251 -1.15 -8.42 -10.84
CA THR A 251 -0.88 -6.99 -11.02
C THR A 251 -2.03 -6.11 -10.52
N ALA A 252 -3.29 -6.52 -10.73
CA ALA A 252 -4.44 -5.80 -10.19
C ALA A 252 -4.48 -5.86 -8.65
N LEU A 253 -4.23 -7.04 -8.06
CA LEU A 253 -4.13 -7.24 -6.62
C LEU A 253 -3.01 -6.42 -5.96
N SER A 254 -1.89 -6.19 -6.67
CA SER A 254 -0.80 -5.34 -6.16
C SER A 254 -1.24 -3.92 -5.77
N ARG A 255 -2.42 -3.48 -6.24
CA ARG A 255 -2.98 -2.15 -5.96
C ARG A 255 -3.84 -2.13 -4.71
N THR A 256 -4.29 -3.29 -4.23
CA THR A 256 -5.17 -3.38 -3.07
C THR A 256 -4.40 -3.61 -1.77
N ILE A 257 -3.09 -3.85 -1.82
CA ILE A 257 -2.25 -4.19 -0.64
C ILE A 257 -2.16 -3.08 0.42
N GLY A 258 -2.56 -1.85 0.10
CA GLY A 258 -2.35 -0.69 0.96
C GLY A 258 -3.58 -0.39 1.81
N HIS A 259 -3.41 -0.47 3.12
CA HIS A 259 -4.42 -0.21 4.14
C HIS A 259 -4.02 0.94 5.07
N PHE A 260 -4.99 1.40 5.86
CA PHE A 260 -4.88 2.57 6.73
C PHE A 260 -5.24 2.22 8.17
N ARG A 261 -4.30 2.38 9.10
CA ARG A 261 -4.47 2.14 10.55
C ARG A 261 -4.95 0.72 10.86
N GLY A 262 -4.16 -0.28 10.47
CA GLY A 262 -4.58 -1.68 10.51
C GLY A 262 -5.39 -2.01 9.26
N GLU A 263 -6.60 -2.52 9.44
CA GLU A 263 -7.54 -2.97 8.38
C GLU A 263 -8.41 -1.83 7.79
N GLY A 264 -8.05 -0.57 8.04
CA GLY A 264 -8.85 0.54 7.54
C GLY A 264 -8.67 0.72 6.04
N GLU A 265 -9.76 1.11 5.39
CA GLU A 265 -9.86 1.14 3.94
C GLU A 265 -9.70 2.56 3.38
N CYS A 266 -9.25 2.62 2.14
CA CYS A 266 -9.24 3.84 1.34
C CYS A 266 -9.89 3.58 -0.03
N VAL A 267 -10.45 4.63 -0.62
CA VAL A 267 -10.82 4.60 -2.04
C VAL A 267 -9.55 4.48 -2.88
N THR A 268 -9.46 3.38 -3.63
CA THR A 268 -8.28 3.05 -4.43
C THR A 268 -8.50 3.46 -5.89
N THR A 269 -7.59 4.26 -6.45
CA THR A 269 -7.65 4.70 -7.85
C THR A 269 -6.32 4.53 -8.59
N PRO A 270 -6.36 4.07 -9.85
CA PRO A 270 -5.20 4.09 -10.74
C PRO A 270 -4.84 5.54 -11.12
N ARG A 271 -3.55 5.86 -11.21
CA ARG A 271 -3.05 7.11 -11.79
C ARG A 271 -2.06 6.90 -12.92
#